data_AF-A0A286IGS0-F1
#
_entry.id   AF-A0A286IGS0-F1
#
_cell.length_a   1.000
_cell.length_b   1.000
_cell.length_c   1.000
_cell.angle_alpha   90.00
_cell.angle_beta   90.00
_cell.angle_gamma   90.00
#
_symmetry.space_group_name_H-M   'P 1'
#
loop_
_entity.id
_entity.type
_entity.pdbx_description
1 polymer ?
#
loop_
_entity_poly.entity_id
_entity_poly.type
_entity_poly.pdbx_seq_one_letter_code
_entity_poly.pdbx_strand_id
1 'polypeptide(L)'
;MQLSLIDTVPEFSKNHFLDVFAEAILEPNQRKMRLETIDGQGVPSQLKISIPRKFISKYPEGTIYKVDTKLVRKNGKKPYFVAINRNYVNRALEYFEYNLKVQNGFDYVPPTKKRK
;
A
#
# COMPACT_ATOMS: atom_id res chain seq x y z
N MET A 1 28.75 -8.80 -32.74
CA MET A 1 28.47 -8.24 -31.41
C MET A 1 27.42 -7.14 -31.59
N GLN A 2 26.17 -7.40 -31.19
CA GLN A 2 25.06 -6.47 -31.33
C GLN A 2 24.76 -5.88 -29.95
N LEU A 3 25.06 -4.59 -29.77
CA LEU A 3 24.81 -3.84 -28.54
C LEU A 3 23.30 -3.58 -28.44
N SER A 4 22.59 -4.40 -27.66
CA SER A 4 21.21 -4.11 -27.31
C SER A 4 21.18 -2.92 -26.34
N LEU A 5 20.61 -1.80 -26.78
CA LEU A 5 20.22 -0.63 -25.99
C LEU A 5 19.13 -1.00 -24.96
N ILE A 6 19.41 -1.90 -24.02
CA ILE A 6 18.45 -2.29 -22.98
C ILE A 6 18.72 -1.61 -21.62
N ASP A 7 19.82 -0.85 -21.49
CA ASP A 7 20.18 -0.22 -20.22
C ASP A 7 20.00 1.31 -20.19
N THR A 8 18.78 1.81 -20.42
CA THR A 8 18.51 3.25 -20.28
C THR A 8 17.34 3.62 -19.37
N VAL A 9 16.76 2.69 -18.60
CA VAL A 9 15.85 3.05 -17.49
C VAL A 9 15.96 2.02 -16.34
N PRO A 10 16.74 2.29 -15.27
CA PRO A 10 16.83 1.42 -14.09
C PRO A 10 15.49 1.19 -13.38
N GLU A 11 14.48 2.04 -13.59
CA GLU A 11 13.17 1.85 -12.97
C GLU A 11 12.37 0.65 -13.49
N PHE A 12 12.72 0.07 -14.66
CA PHE A 12 12.06 -1.12 -15.18
C PHE A 12 12.70 -2.47 -14.77
N SER A 13 13.87 -2.46 -14.13
CA SER A 13 14.50 -3.65 -13.52
C SER A 13 14.16 -3.79 -12.02
N LYS A 14 13.55 -2.76 -11.41
CA LYS A 14 13.15 -2.76 -10.00
C LYS A 14 11.93 -3.65 -9.81
N ASN A 15 12.17 -4.80 -9.18
CA ASN A 15 11.11 -5.68 -8.71
C ASN A 15 10.69 -5.40 -7.27
N HIS A 16 11.45 -4.57 -6.53
CA HIS A 16 11.17 -4.25 -5.13
C HIS A 16 10.97 -2.75 -4.99
N PHE A 17 9.97 -2.38 -4.21
CA PHE A 17 9.57 -1.02 -3.94
C PHE A 17 9.40 -0.88 -2.43
N LEU A 18 10.20 -0.01 -1.84
CA LEU A 18 10.15 0.25 -0.41
C LEU A 18 9.16 1.38 -0.13
N ASP A 19 8.68 1.43 1.11
CA ASP A 19 7.89 2.57 1.60
C ASP A 19 6.62 2.86 0.76
N VAL A 20 5.99 1.82 0.20
CA VAL A 20 4.80 1.97 -0.64
C VAL A 20 3.58 2.23 0.23
N PHE A 21 2.83 3.26 -0.13
CA PHE A 21 1.57 3.58 0.51
C PHE A 21 0.43 2.81 -0.15
N ALA A 22 -0.44 2.23 0.67
CA ALA A 22 -1.56 1.44 0.20
C ALA A 22 -2.79 1.63 1.08
N GLU A 23 -3.94 1.79 0.43
CA GLU A 23 -5.23 1.93 1.08
C GLU A 23 -5.89 0.56 1.29
N ALA A 24 -6.52 0.40 2.45
CA ALA A 24 -7.36 -0.75 2.74
C ALA A 24 -8.71 -0.61 2.05
N ILE A 25 -9.00 -1.50 1.11
CA ILE A 25 -10.27 -1.55 0.38
C ILE A 25 -11.06 -2.79 0.76
N LEU A 26 -12.38 -2.67 0.84
CA LEU A 26 -13.27 -3.82 1.02
C LEU A 26 -13.65 -4.39 -0.34
N GLU A 27 -13.18 -5.61 -0.67
CA GLU A 27 -13.60 -6.21 -1.95
C GLU A 27 -15.10 -6.54 -1.93
N PRO A 28 -15.91 -5.96 -2.84
CA PRO A 28 -17.38 -6.05 -2.78
C PRO A 28 -17.85 -7.51 -2.90
N ASN A 29 -17.22 -8.28 -3.78
CA ASN A 29 -17.62 -9.66 -4.05
C ASN A 29 -17.21 -10.66 -2.96
N GLN A 30 -16.22 -10.33 -2.13
CA GLN A 30 -15.66 -11.30 -1.17
C GLN A 30 -15.78 -10.86 0.29
N ARG A 31 -16.29 -9.64 0.56
CA ARG A 31 -16.36 -9.03 1.90
C ARG A 31 -15.04 -9.16 2.66
N LYS A 32 -13.93 -8.96 1.95
CA LYS A 32 -12.58 -9.18 2.46
C LYS A 32 -11.75 -7.93 2.22
N MET A 33 -11.05 -7.50 3.27
CA MET A 33 -10.06 -6.44 3.18
C MET A 33 -8.91 -6.85 2.27
N ARG A 34 -8.49 -5.91 1.42
CA ARG A 34 -7.27 -5.96 0.64
C ARG A 34 -6.57 -4.62 0.69
N LEU A 35 -5.30 -4.62 0.28
CA LEU A 35 -4.55 -3.39 0.07
C LEU A 35 -4.45 -3.10 -1.42
N GLU A 36 -4.60 -1.84 -1.77
CA GLU A 36 -4.40 -1.31 -3.11
C GLU A 36 -3.48 -0.09 -3.05
N THR A 37 -2.51 -0.01 -3.95
CA THR A 37 -1.58 1.12 -4.02
C THR A 37 -2.33 2.40 -4.38
N ILE A 38 -2.08 3.46 -3.64
CA ILE A 38 -2.64 4.79 -3.92
C ILE A 38 -1.94 5.46 -5.11
N ASP A 39 -2.59 6.44 -5.72
CA ASP A 39 -2.04 7.26 -6.80
C ASP A 39 -0.97 8.26 -6.30
N GLY A 40 -0.19 8.83 -7.22
CA GLY A 40 0.73 9.94 -6.93
C GLY A 40 2.06 9.55 -6.27
N GLN A 41 2.30 8.28 -6.02
CA GLN A 41 3.60 7.74 -5.60
C GLN A 41 4.39 7.21 -6.80
N GLY A 42 5.72 7.13 -6.68
CA GLY A 42 6.63 6.62 -7.72
C GLY A 42 6.55 5.11 -7.99
N VAL A 43 5.37 4.51 -7.81
CA VAL A 43 5.08 3.09 -8.05
C VAL A 43 3.80 2.95 -8.87
N PRO A 44 3.63 1.85 -9.63
CA PRO A 44 2.39 1.57 -10.33
C PRO A 44 1.18 1.64 -9.40
N SER A 45 0.22 2.50 -9.74
CA SER A 45 -0.98 2.71 -8.94
C SER A 45 -2.06 1.66 -9.24
N GLN A 46 -3.07 1.58 -8.36
CA GLN A 46 -4.20 0.66 -8.49
C GLN A 46 -3.82 -0.83 -8.60
N LEU A 47 -2.62 -1.19 -8.10
CA LEU A 47 -2.19 -2.57 -7.99
C LEU A 47 -2.53 -3.14 -6.63
N LYS A 48 -3.16 -4.32 -6.65
CA LYS A 48 -3.47 -5.08 -5.43
C LYS A 48 -2.19 -5.59 -4.78
N ILE A 49 -2.11 -5.45 -3.46
CA ILE A 49 -1.02 -5.99 -2.65
C ILE A 49 -1.51 -7.24 -1.92
N SER A 50 -0.82 -8.35 -2.16
CA SER A 50 -1.05 -9.60 -1.46
C SER A 50 -0.42 -9.55 -0.06
N ILE A 51 -1.26 -9.67 0.96
CA ILE A 51 -0.89 -9.66 2.38
C ILE A 51 -1.88 -10.52 3.20
N PRO A 52 -1.44 -11.17 4.29
CA PRO A 52 -2.36 -11.88 5.18
C PRO A 52 -3.36 -10.91 5.83
N ARG A 53 -4.66 -11.23 5.74
CA ARG A 53 -5.76 -10.33 6.15
C ARG A 53 -5.71 -9.91 7.62
N LYS A 54 -5.24 -10.79 8.51
CA LYS A 54 -5.14 -10.53 9.94
C LYS A 54 -4.39 -9.23 10.30
N PHE A 55 -3.50 -8.76 9.42
CA PHE A 55 -2.73 -7.53 9.63
C PHE A 55 -3.45 -6.26 9.17
N ILE A 56 -4.41 -6.37 8.26
CA ILE A 56 -5.12 -5.23 7.67
C ILE A 56 -6.58 -5.13 8.12
N SER A 57 -7.15 -6.23 8.60
CA SER A 57 -8.54 -6.29 9.07
C SER A 57 -8.77 -5.69 10.46
N LYS A 58 -7.71 -5.25 11.15
CA LYS A 58 -7.81 -4.61 12.47
C LYS A 58 -8.37 -3.18 12.38
N TYR A 59 -8.21 -2.54 11.23
CA TYR A 59 -8.63 -1.16 11.00
C TYR A 59 -9.66 -1.10 9.85
N PRO A 60 -10.53 -0.07 9.84
CA PRO A 60 -11.56 0.07 8.83
C PRO A 60 -11.01 0.26 7.40
N GLU A 61 -11.90 0.09 6.43
CA GLU A 61 -11.71 0.53 5.05
C GLU A 61 -11.30 2.00 4.99
N GLY A 62 -10.45 2.34 4.02
CA GLY A 62 -9.82 3.65 3.88
C GLY A 62 -8.50 3.78 4.65
N THR A 63 -8.16 2.87 5.57
CA THR A 63 -6.90 2.99 6.33
C THR A 63 -5.69 2.87 5.41
N ILE A 64 -4.77 3.83 5.48
CA ILE A 64 -3.53 3.85 4.70
C ILE A 64 -2.40 3.20 5.49
N TYR A 65 -1.76 2.22 4.86
CA TYR A 65 -0.61 1.48 5.36
C TYR A 65 0.65 1.83 4.59
N LYS A 66 1.79 1.64 5.23
CA LYS A 66 3.12 1.75 4.61
C LYS A 66 3.75 0.37 4.57
N VAL A 67 4.08 -0.11 3.37
CA VAL A 67 4.51 -1.49 3.15
C VAL A 67 5.61 -1.58 2.10
N ASP A 68 6.60 -2.43 2.36
CA ASP A 68 7.56 -2.81 1.33
C ASP A 68 6.96 -3.90 0.45
N THR A 69 7.12 -3.75 -0.86
CA THR A 69 6.45 -4.61 -1.84
C THR A 69 7.41 -5.15 -2.89
N LYS A 70 7.04 -6.32 -3.43
CA LYS A 70 7.67 -6.91 -4.60
C LYS A 70 6.66 -7.03 -5.74
N LEU A 71 6.98 -6.50 -6.91
CA LEU A 71 6.17 -6.63 -8.11
C LEU A 71 6.24 -8.07 -8.62
N VAL A 72 5.08 -8.67 -8.84
CA VAL A 72 4.95 -9.99 -9.44
C VAL A 72 4.22 -9.84 -10.78
N ARG A 73 4.93 -10.18 -11.84
CA ARG A 73 4.39 -10.31 -13.20
C ARG A 73 4.28 -11.80 -13.51
N LYS A 74 3.07 -12.30 -13.78
CA LYS A 74 2.84 -13.66 -14.25
C LYS A 74 2.31 -13.60 -15.66
N ASN A 75 2.86 -14.41 -16.57
CA ASN A 75 2.43 -14.45 -17.97
C ASN A 75 0.91 -14.67 -18.05
N GLY A 76 0.21 -13.78 -18.76
CA GLY A 76 -1.24 -13.81 -18.95
C GLY A 76 -2.08 -13.35 -17.75
N LYS A 77 -1.49 -12.86 -16.66
CA LYS A 77 -2.22 -12.30 -15.50
C LYS A 77 -1.87 -10.84 -15.27
N LYS A 78 -2.83 -10.08 -14.71
CA LYS A 78 -2.59 -8.71 -14.26
C LYS A 78 -1.45 -8.70 -13.22
N PRO A 79 -0.48 -7.77 -13.33
CA PRO A 79 0.57 -7.64 -12.34
C PRO A 79 -0.02 -7.30 -10.97
N TYR A 80 0.65 -7.73 -9.91
CA TYR A 80 0.25 -7.43 -8.54
C TYR A 80 1.47 -7.35 -7.64
N PHE A 81 1.31 -6.71 -6.49
CA PHE A 81 2.35 -6.60 -5.49
C PHE A 81 2.21 -7.68 -4.43
N VAL A 82 3.33 -8.05 -3.82
CA VAL A 82 3.40 -8.92 -2.66
C VAL A 82 4.12 -8.18 -1.55
N ALA A 83 3.50 -8.05 -0.38
CA ALA A 83 4.19 -7.48 0.78
C ALA A 83 5.41 -8.35 1.16
N ILE A 84 6.58 -7.72 1.31
CA ILE A 84 7.84 -8.39 1.66
C ILE A 84 7.78 -8.80 3.13
N ASN A 85 7.55 -7.85 4.03
CA ASN A 85 7.43 -8.13 5.46
C ASN A 85 5.99 -8.34 5.88
N ARG A 86 5.43 -9.49 5.50
CA ARG A 86 4.00 -9.82 5.71
C ARG A 86 3.57 -9.83 7.17
N ASN A 87 4.50 -9.92 8.12
CA ASN A 87 4.21 -10.06 9.54
C ASN A 87 4.23 -8.73 10.31
N TYR A 88 4.74 -7.66 9.68
CA TYR A 88 4.89 -6.35 10.30
C TYR A 88 4.41 -5.30 9.31
N VAL A 89 3.11 -5.02 9.36
CA VAL A 89 2.50 -3.94 8.58
C VAL A 89 1.89 -2.93 9.52
N ASN A 90 2.36 -1.70 9.38
CA ASN A 90 1.96 -0.57 10.20
C ASN A 90 1.16 0.41 9.34
N ARG A 91 0.24 1.13 10.00
CA ARG A 91 -0.39 2.30 9.40
C ARG A 91 0.69 3.31 9.02
N ALA A 92 0.52 3.97 7.89
CA ALA A 92 1.44 5.02 7.47
C ALA A 92 1.39 6.18 8.47
N LEU A 93 2.55 6.59 8.98
CA LEU A 93 2.67 7.69 9.94
C LEU A 93 2.44 9.03 9.24
N GLU A 94 2.83 9.10 7.96
CA GLU A 94 2.61 10.21 7.04
C GLU A 94 1.12 10.53 6.87
N TYR A 95 0.27 9.52 7.07
CA TYR A 95 -1.19 9.64 7.02
C TYR A 95 -1.82 9.54 8.42
N PHE A 96 -1.11 9.90 9.48
CA PHE A 96 -1.60 9.75 10.86
C PHE A 96 -2.96 10.44 11.09
N GLU A 97 -3.08 11.72 10.76
CA GLU A 97 -4.32 12.48 10.97
C GLU A 97 -5.48 11.92 10.14
N TYR A 98 -5.21 11.58 8.88
CA TYR A 98 -6.19 10.96 7.99
C TYR A 98 -6.66 9.62 8.54
N ASN A 99 -5.73 8.73 8.89
CA ASN A 99 -6.03 7.42 9.48
C ASN A 99 -6.80 7.53 10.79
N LEU A 100 -6.56 8.58 11.57
CA LEU A 100 -7.29 8.86 12.80
C LEU A 100 -8.74 9.28 12.52
N LYS A 101 -8.96 10.10 11.49
CA LYS A 101 -10.31 10.46 10.99
C LYS A 101 -11.05 9.25 10.41
N VAL A 102 -10.38 8.42 9.60
CA VAL A 102 -10.98 7.18 9.08
C VAL A 102 -11.42 6.26 10.23
N GLN A 103 -10.65 6.19 11.31
CA GLN A 103 -10.97 5.35 12.47
C GLN A 103 -12.10 5.93 13.35
N ASN A 104 -12.15 7.25 13.54
CA ASN A 104 -13.02 7.90 14.52
C ASN A 104 -14.18 8.70 13.91
N GLY A 105 -14.25 8.79 12.57
CA GLY A 105 -15.14 9.68 11.83
C GLY A 105 -14.43 10.97 11.39
N PHE A 106 -14.85 11.54 10.25
CA PHE A 106 -14.22 12.74 9.69
C PHE A 106 -14.46 14.03 10.49
N ASP A 107 -15.46 14.03 11.38
CA ASP A 107 -15.74 15.11 12.34
C ASP A 107 -14.82 15.05 13.57
N TYR A 108 -13.98 14.01 13.68
CA TYR A 108 -13.06 13.85 14.79
C TYR A 108 -11.97 14.94 14.79
N VAL A 109 -11.93 15.71 15.87
CA VAL A 109 -10.85 16.68 16.16
C VAL A 109 -9.89 16.03 17.15
N PRO A 110 -8.62 15.78 16.76
CA PRO A 110 -7.63 15.24 17.68
C PRO A 110 -7.43 16.18 18.87
N PRO A 111 -7.31 15.66 20.11
CA PRO A 111 -7.05 16.49 21.26
C PRO A 111 -5.69 17.18 21.10
N THR A 112 -5.68 18.50 20.95
CA THR A 112 -4.45 19.29 21.06
C THR A 112 -4.00 19.21 22.51
N LYS A 113 -2.80 18.69 22.77
CA LYS A 113 -2.24 18.67 24.12
C LYS A 113 -2.34 20.10 24.70
N LYS A 114 -3.12 20.28 25.78
CA LYS A 114 -2.91 21.45 26.65
C LYS A 114 -1.48 21.32 27.17
N ARG A 115 -0.58 22.15 26.65
CA ARG A 115 0.73 22.37 27.27
C ARG A 115 0.43 22.90 28.67
N LYS A 116 0.66 22.05 29.68
CA LYS A 116 0.78 22.50 31.06
C LYS A 116 2.14 23.17 31.23
#